data_AF-A0A0D2YC39-F1
#
_entry.id   AF-A0A0D2YC39-F1
#
_cell.length_a   1.000
_cell.length_b   1.000
_cell.length_c   1.000
_cell.angle_alpha   90.00
_cell.angle_beta   90.00
_cell.angle_gamma   90.00
#
_symmetry.space_group_name_H-M   'P 1'
#
loop_
_entity.id
_entity.type
_entity.pdbx_description
1 polymer ?
#
loop_
_entity_poly.entity_id
_entity_poly.type
_entity_poly.pdbx_seq_one_letter_code
_entity_poly.pdbx_strand_id
1 'polypeptide(L)'
;MSTASSSTFLSSCFDRPTPQTSSVYTEPPPATTVPQSQPYVTSSLLTCEFLGFGDCDFVFDLNDESRWIAHIADFHLRNIFPTVCICWFCDRTFRSSSHDQADAEACYRKRMHHIAKHFRNGLSGRQMRPDFFLLDHLYQNRLIDEEMYQRARAYHEASQVQIQNLYPAGWRPDHRNQEPAVVEASRSRHRGPSNLNRASQGYYR
;
A
#
# COMPACT_ATOMS: atom_id res chain seq x y z
N MET A 1 53.88 16.12 -45.71
CA MET A 1 54.51 14.85 -45.29
C MET A 1 53.47 14.13 -44.43
N SER A 2 52.59 13.30 -45.00
CA SER A 2 52.74 11.83 -45.21
C SER A 2 52.89 11.13 -43.84
N THR A 3 52.10 10.15 -43.40
CA THR A 3 51.30 9.10 -44.08
C THR A 3 50.15 8.57 -43.20
N ALA A 4 49.11 8.04 -43.83
CA ALA A 4 48.04 7.23 -43.26
C ALA A 4 48.51 5.82 -42.81
N SER A 5 47.66 5.09 -42.05
CA SER A 5 47.48 3.65 -42.27
C SER A 5 46.17 3.13 -41.65
N SER A 6 45.42 2.41 -42.47
CA SER A 6 44.16 1.70 -42.22
C SER A 6 44.42 0.24 -41.82
N SER A 7 43.44 -0.43 -41.22
CA SER A 7 43.30 -1.88 -41.38
C SER A 7 41.83 -2.32 -41.29
N THR A 8 41.33 -2.76 -42.45
CA THR A 8 40.09 -3.47 -42.69
C THR A 8 40.37 -4.97 -42.59
N PHE A 9 39.47 -5.76 -42.00
CA PHE A 9 39.40 -7.19 -42.29
C PHE A 9 37.95 -7.58 -42.61
N LEU A 10 37.75 -7.99 -43.86
CA LEU A 10 36.58 -8.67 -44.43
C LEU A 10 37.01 -10.10 -44.81
N SER A 11 36.18 -11.10 -44.52
CA SER A 11 36.01 -12.37 -45.26
C SER A 11 34.79 -13.08 -44.64
N SER A 12 33.62 -13.31 -45.28
CA SER A 12 33.27 -14.09 -46.50
C SER A 12 33.85 -15.52 -46.45
N CYS A 13 33.14 -16.64 -46.65
CA CYS A 13 31.90 -16.91 -47.39
C CYS A 13 31.25 -18.25 -46.92
N PHE A 14 29.93 -18.35 -47.11
CA PHE A 14 29.06 -19.52 -47.30
C PHE A 14 29.57 -20.95 -47.06
N ASP A 15 28.80 -21.72 -46.29
CA ASP A 15 28.38 -23.06 -46.73
C ASP A 15 26.99 -23.43 -46.14
N ARG A 16 26.11 -23.94 -47.01
CA ARG A 16 24.72 -24.29 -46.72
C ARG A 16 24.60 -25.82 -46.69
N PRO A 17 24.12 -26.44 -45.60
CA PRO A 17 23.75 -27.84 -45.65
C PRO A 17 22.31 -28.02 -46.14
N THR A 18 22.14 -28.83 -47.19
CA THR A 18 20.90 -29.44 -47.66
C THR A 18 20.35 -30.44 -46.62
N PRO A 19 19.04 -30.75 -46.63
CA PRO A 19 18.37 -31.51 -45.58
C PRO A 19 18.68 -33.00 -45.72
N GLN A 20 19.26 -33.59 -44.68
CA GLN A 20 19.39 -35.04 -44.56
C GLN A 20 18.42 -35.53 -43.48
N THR A 21 17.43 -36.29 -43.94
CA THR A 21 16.58 -37.17 -43.14
C THR A 21 17.45 -38.15 -42.39
N SER A 22 17.43 -38.09 -41.06
CA SER A 22 17.93 -39.15 -40.18
C SER A 22 17.13 -39.09 -38.88
N SER A 23 16.27 -40.09 -38.71
CA SER A 23 15.47 -40.33 -37.51
C SER A 23 16.39 -40.65 -36.33
N VAL A 24 16.45 -39.74 -35.36
CA VAL A 24 17.04 -40.01 -34.05
C VAL A 24 15.98 -39.72 -33.01
N TYR A 25 15.54 -40.77 -32.34
CA TYR A 25 14.62 -40.72 -31.21
C TYR A 25 15.33 -39.99 -30.07
N THR A 26 14.97 -38.72 -29.83
CA THR A 26 15.47 -37.96 -28.68
C THR A 26 14.50 -38.15 -27.52
N GLU A 27 14.98 -38.83 -26.49
CA GLU A 27 14.35 -38.96 -25.18
C GLU A 27 13.98 -37.57 -24.62
N PRO A 28 12.76 -37.37 -24.08
CA PRO A 28 12.40 -36.09 -23.49
C PRO A 28 13.28 -35.80 -22.26
N PRO A 29 13.77 -34.55 -22.09
CA PRO A 29 14.60 -34.20 -20.94
C PRO A 29 13.83 -34.40 -19.63
N PRO A 30 14.50 -34.82 -18.54
CA PRO A 30 13.86 -34.95 -17.24
C PRO A 30 13.30 -33.58 -16.82
N ALA A 31 12.05 -33.59 -16.37
CA ALA A 31 11.33 -32.42 -15.86
C ALA A 31 12.21 -31.69 -14.84
N THR A 32 12.77 -30.56 -15.26
CA THR A 32 13.52 -29.68 -14.37
C THR A 32 12.52 -29.11 -13.39
N THR A 33 12.64 -29.53 -12.14
CA THR A 33 11.88 -29.03 -11.00
C THR A 33 12.01 -27.51 -10.97
N VAL A 34 10.92 -26.81 -11.30
CA VAL A 34 10.83 -25.36 -11.19
C VAL A 34 11.19 -25.00 -9.75
N PRO A 35 12.21 -24.15 -9.49
CA PRO A 35 12.44 -23.65 -8.15
C PRO A 35 11.17 -22.96 -7.71
N GLN A 36 10.56 -23.45 -6.62
CA GLN A 36 9.45 -22.77 -5.97
C GLN A 36 9.86 -21.33 -5.77
N SER A 37 9.19 -20.43 -6.49
CA SER A 37 9.34 -19.00 -6.34
C SER A 37 9.09 -18.68 -4.87
N GLN A 38 10.15 -18.30 -4.14
CA GLN A 38 9.96 -17.60 -2.89
C GLN A 38 8.99 -16.45 -3.16
N PRO A 39 8.03 -16.17 -2.26
CA PRO A 39 7.21 -14.98 -2.41
C PRO A 39 8.18 -13.80 -2.48
N TYR A 40 8.29 -13.18 -3.66
CA TYR A 40 8.96 -11.91 -3.80
C TYR A 40 8.22 -10.97 -2.87
N VAL A 41 8.79 -10.71 -1.70
CA VAL A 41 8.37 -9.59 -0.88
C VAL A 41 8.70 -8.39 -1.74
N THR A 42 7.70 -7.82 -2.41
CA THR A 42 7.88 -6.58 -3.16
C THR A 42 8.40 -5.57 -2.15
N SER A 43 9.68 -5.19 -2.28
CA SER A 43 10.28 -4.18 -1.42
C SER A 43 9.44 -2.91 -1.55
N SER A 44 8.78 -2.50 -0.47
CA SER A 44 8.04 -1.24 -0.44
C SER A 44 9.00 -0.12 -0.80
N LEU A 45 8.74 0.62 -1.87
CA LEU A 45 9.56 1.79 -2.20
C LEU A 45 9.05 3.02 -1.45
N LEU A 46 9.96 3.93 -1.09
CA LEU A 46 9.57 5.23 -0.55
C LEU A 46 8.95 6.06 -1.68
N THR A 47 7.67 6.37 -1.55
CA THR A 47 6.92 7.15 -2.54
C THR A 47 6.93 8.62 -2.18
N CYS A 48 7.00 9.51 -3.18
CA CYS A 48 6.88 10.94 -2.97
C CYS A 48 5.51 11.33 -2.39
N GLU A 49 5.49 12.27 -1.42
CA GLU A 49 4.25 12.85 -0.87
C GLU A 49 3.40 13.54 -1.94
N PHE A 50 4.03 13.99 -3.02
CA PHE A 50 3.41 14.74 -4.10
C PHE A 50 2.81 13.88 -5.22
N LEU A 51 2.88 12.55 -5.10
CA LEU A 51 2.22 11.62 -6.02
C LEU A 51 0.70 11.89 -6.11
N GLY A 52 0.06 12.28 -5.00
CA GLY A 52 -1.38 12.58 -4.97
C GLY A 52 -1.76 13.98 -5.46
N PHE A 53 -0.79 14.85 -5.70
CA PHE A 53 -1.01 16.26 -6.05
C PHE A 53 -0.76 16.55 -7.53
N GLY A 54 0.13 15.81 -8.20
CA GLY A 54 0.44 16.00 -9.62
C GLY A 54 1.42 14.94 -10.16
N ASP A 55 2.31 15.35 -11.04
CA ASP A 55 3.15 14.45 -11.87
C ASP A 55 4.43 13.93 -11.18
N CYS A 56 4.48 13.93 -9.84
CA CYS A 56 5.65 13.42 -9.14
C CYS A 56 5.50 11.92 -8.85
N ASP A 57 6.03 11.10 -9.75
CA ASP A 57 6.07 9.65 -9.65
C ASP A 57 7.41 9.12 -9.12
N PHE A 58 8.27 10.00 -8.62
CA PHE A 58 9.56 9.61 -8.06
C PHE A 58 9.40 8.66 -6.87
N VAL A 59 10.12 7.54 -6.98
CA VAL A 59 10.25 6.52 -5.95
C VAL A 59 11.72 6.35 -5.57
N PHE A 60 11.96 5.94 -4.33
CA PHE A 60 13.29 5.79 -3.77
C PHE A 60 13.43 4.45 -3.07
N ASP A 61 14.66 3.94 -3.00
CA ASP A 61 14.98 2.76 -2.20
C ASP A 61 14.73 3.04 -0.71
N LEU A 62 14.38 2.00 0.05
CA LEU A 62 14.14 2.10 1.50
C LEU A 62 15.34 2.62 2.31
N ASN A 63 16.54 2.46 1.78
CA ASN A 63 17.77 2.93 2.41
C ASN A 63 18.11 4.38 2.04
N ASP A 64 17.52 4.91 0.96
CA ASP A 64 17.78 6.25 0.43
C ASP A 64 16.86 7.33 1.04
N GLU A 65 16.57 7.22 2.34
CA GLU A 65 15.70 8.18 3.05
C GLU A 65 16.16 9.63 2.87
N SER A 66 17.47 9.87 2.96
CA SER A 66 18.02 11.23 2.89
C SER A 66 17.72 11.89 1.54
N ARG A 67 17.82 11.13 0.44
CA ARG A 67 17.51 11.60 -0.92
C ARG A 67 16.02 11.81 -1.09
N TRP A 68 15.19 10.90 -0.56
CA TRP A 68 13.74 11.02 -0.57
C TRP A 68 13.25 12.27 0.19
N ILE A 69 13.79 12.51 1.38
CA ILE A 69 13.47 13.69 2.20
C ILE A 69 13.93 14.97 1.51
N ALA A 70 15.17 15.00 1.01
CA ALA A 70 15.71 16.16 0.30
C ALA A 70 14.88 16.48 -0.96
N HIS A 71 14.49 15.47 -1.74
CA HIS A 71 13.62 15.65 -2.90
C HIS A 71 12.33 16.39 -2.52
N ILE A 72 11.64 15.96 -1.46
CA ILE A 72 10.39 16.60 -1.07
C ILE A 72 10.63 18.01 -0.50
N ALA A 73 11.61 18.15 0.39
CA ALA A 73 11.94 19.41 1.05
C ALA A 73 12.38 20.51 0.06
N ASP A 74 13.29 20.17 -0.86
CA ASP A 74 13.90 21.14 -1.76
C ASP A 74 13.00 21.41 -2.97
N PHE A 75 12.49 20.35 -3.61
CA PHE A 75 11.79 20.49 -4.89
C PHE A 75 10.33 20.91 -4.70
N HIS A 76 9.63 20.28 -3.75
CA HIS A 76 8.20 20.51 -3.58
C HIS A 76 7.87 21.55 -2.51
N LEU A 77 8.54 21.49 -1.36
CA LEU A 77 8.31 22.47 -0.30
C LEU A 77 9.08 23.77 -0.52
N ARG A 78 10.10 23.78 -1.38
CA ARG A 78 11.00 24.93 -1.60
C ARG A 78 11.56 25.47 -0.29
N ASN A 79 11.87 24.55 0.64
CA ASN A 79 12.30 24.87 2.00
C ASN A 79 11.30 25.71 2.81
N ILE A 80 10.00 25.65 2.51
CA ILE A 80 8.91 26.27 3.28
C ILE A 80 8.13 25.16 4.02
N PHE A 81 8.51 24.92 5.29
CA PHE A 81 8.00 23.77 6.05
C PHE A 81 6.73 24.10 6.87
N PRO A 82 5.81 23.14 7.04
CA PRO A 82 4.65 23.30 7.90
C PRO A 82 5.06 23.27 9.38
N THR A 83 4.36 24.05 10.20
CA THR A 83 4.52 24.02 11.67
C THR A 83 3.78 22.83 12.32
N VAL A 84 2.82 22.23 11.61
CA VAL A 84 2.05 21.07 12.04
C VAL A 84 1.88 20.11 10.86
N CYS A 85 2.14 18.83 11.10
CA CYS A 85 1.91 17.76 10.14
C CYS A 85 1.64 16.43 10.88
N ILE A 86 1.03 15.47 10.19
CA ILE A 86 0.66 14.16 10.75
C ILE A 86 1.22 13.02 9.89
N CYS A 87 1.45 11.86 10.49
CA CYS A 87 1.88 10.68 9.75
C CYS A 87 0.76 10.18 8.81
N TRP A 88 1.11 9.71 7.61
CA TRP A 88 0.15 9.12 6.67
C TRP A 88 -0.42 7.78 7.15
N PHE A 89 0.26 7.09 8.06
CA PHE A 89 -0.03 5.70 8.39
C PHE A 89 -0.49 5.49 9.84
N CYS A 90 -0.38 6.51 10.70
CA CYS A 90 -0.82 6.44 12.08
C CYS A 90 -1.18 7.83 12.61
N ASP A 91 -1.77 7.91 13.80
CA ASP A 91 -2.27 9.17 14.35
C ASP A 91 -1.19 10.02 15.07
N ARG A 92 0.09 9.81 14.73
CA ARG A 92 1.19 10.60 15.31
C ARG A 92 1.24 11.98 14.66
N THR A 93 1.14 13.01 15.50
CA THR A 93 1.29 14.42 15.12
C THR A 93 2.71 14.94 15.41
N PHE A 94 3.18 15.82 14.53
CA PHE A 94 4.46 16.51 14.61
C PHE A 94 4.17 18.01 14.60
N ARG A 95 4.63 18.72 15.63
CA ARG A 95 4.41 20.16 15.80
C ARG A 95 5.72 20.84 16.15
N SER A 96 6.06 21.92 15.42
CA SER A 96 7.19 22.77 15.78
C SER A 96 6.92 23.46 17.12
N SER A 97 7.95 23.55 17.95
CA SER A 97 7.86 24.21 19.26
C SER A 97 7.89 25.74 19.13
N SER A 98 8.35 26.23 17.98
CA SER A 98 8.45 27.64 17.62
C SER A 98 7.96 27.90 16.19
N HIS A 99 7.89 29.17 15.82
CA HIS A 99 7.65 29.61 14.45
C HIS A 99 8.95 29.78 13.64
N ASP A 100 10.09 29.33 14.18
CA ASP A 100 11.36 29.36 13.48
C ASP A 100 11.40 28.30 12.36
N GLN A 101 12.02 28.66 11.24
CA GLN A 101 12.09 27.81 10.06
C GLN A 101 12.92 26.55 10.32
N ALA A 102 14.01 26.66 11.08
CA ALA A 102 14.86 25.53 11.40
C ALA A 102 14.14 24.50 12.27
N ASP A 103 13.28 24.95 13.19
CA ASP A 103 12.47 24.07 14.02
C ASP A 103 11.34 23.41 13.23
N ALA A 104 10.68 24.15 12.32
CA ALA A 104 9.70 23.60 11.40
C ALA A 104 10.31 22.54 10.47
N GLU A 105 11.49 22.81 9.90
CA GLU A 105 12.26 21.84 9.11
C GLU A 105 12.59 20.60 9.93
N ALA A 106 13.21 20.77 11.10
CA ALA A 106 13.58 19.65 11.95
C ALA A 106 12.37 18.78 12.32
N CYS A 107 11.21 19.41 12.56
CA CYS A 107 9.96 18.74 12.84
C CYS A 107 9.43 17.94 11.63
N TYR A 108 9.42 18.56 10.44
CA TYR A 108 9.03 17.89 9.20
C TYR A 108 9.96 16.71 8.86
N ARG A 109 11.28 16.87 9.01
CA ARG A 109 12.25 15.78 8.81
C ARG A 109 12.01 14.62 9.78
N LYS A 110 11.72 14.91 11.07
CA LYS A 110 11.34 13.88 12.06
C LYS A 110 10.10 13.11 11.62
N ARG A 111 9.10 13.78 11.04
CA ARG A 111 7.93 13.13 10.45
C ARG A 111 8.34 12.19 9.32
N MET A 112 9.15 12.65 8.38
CA MET A 112 9.53 11.83 7.22
C MET A 112 10.32 10.58 7.64
N HIS A 113 11.28 10.71 8.57
CA HIS A 113 11.96 9.54 9.14
C HIS A 113 10.99 8.57 9.86
N HIS A 114 9.94 9.09 10.50
CA HIS A 114 8.91 8.25 11.09
C HIS A 114 8.09 7.50 10.03
N ILE A 115 7.72 8.17 8.94
CA ILE A 115 7.01 7.58 7.81
C ILE A 115 7.88 6.50 7.12
N ALA A 116 9.18 6.73 6.94
CA ALA A 116 10.09 5.74 6.38
C ALA A 116 10.09 4.40 7.16
N LYS A 117 9.93 4.44 8.49
CA LYS A 117 9.80 3.22 9.31
C LYS A 117 8.57 2.41 8.94
N HIS A 118 7.46 3.07 8.61
CA HIS A 118 6.25 2.39 8.16
C HIS A 118 6.44 1.70 6.81
N PHE A 119 7.13 2.34 5.86
CA PHE A 119 7.49 1.71 4.59
C PHE A 119 8.36 0.46 4.81
N ARG A 120 9.36 0.53 5.71
CA ARG A 120 10.17 -0.64 6.07
C ARG A 120 9.36 -1.77 6.70
N ASN A 121 8.28 -1.44 7.39
CA ASN A 121 7.37 -2.41 7.99
C ASN A 121 6.36 -2.97 6.97
N GLY A 122 6.51 -2.66 5.68
CA GLY A 122 5.70 -3.22 4.59
C GLY A 122 4.51 -2.35 4.18
N LEU A 123 4.33 -1.16 4.74
CA LEU A 123 3.32 -0.23 4.21
C LEU A 123 3.77 0.34 2.88
N SER A 124 2.81 0.73 2.05
CA SER A 124 3.07 1.27 0.71
C SER A 124 2.35 2.59 0.48
N GLY A 125 2.72 3.30 -0.60
CA GLY A 125 2.08 4.57 -0.97
C GLY A 125 0.56 4.48 -1.16
N ARG A 126 0.02 3.29 -1.47
CA ARG A 126 -1.43 3.06 -1.61
C ARG A 126 -2.21 3.23 -0.31
N GLN A 127 -1.54 3.13 0.83
CA GLN A 127 -2.13 3.22 2.17
C GLN A 127 -1.95 4.62 2.79
N MET A 128 -1.43 5.58 2.01
CA MET A 128 -1.21 6.94 2.49
C MET A 128 -2.54 7.64 2.77
N ARG A 129 -2.72 8.13 4.00
CA ARG A 129 -3.83 9.00 4.38
C ARG A 129 -3.46 10.47 4.12
N PRO A 130 -4.44 11.33 3.79
CA PRO A 130 -4.20 12.75 3.58
C PRO A 130 -3.75 13.43 4.88
N ASP A 131 -2.75 14.30 4.77
CA ASP A 131 -2.37 15.24 5.83
C ASP A 131 -3.01 16.59 5.52
N PHE A 132 -4.16 16.87 6.12
CA PHE A 132 -4.89 18.12 5.88
C PHE A 132 -4.16 19.36 6.41
N PHE A 133 -3.31 19.22 7.44
CA PHE A 133 -2.50 20.34 7.93
C PHE A 133 -1.42 20.71 6.91
N LEU A 134 -0.75 19.71 6.34
CA LEU A 134 0.17 19.94 5.24
C LEU A 134 -0.58 20.51 4.02
N LEU A 135 -1.73 19.95 3.66
CA LEU A 135 -2.51 20.42 2.51
C LEU A 135 -2.86 21.92 2.61
N ASP A 136 -3.35 22.35 3.76
CA ASP A 136 -3.64 23.77 4.02
C ASP A 136 -2.36 24.63 3.92
N HIS A 137 -1.24 24.15 4.47
CA HIS A 137 0.05 24.84 4.38
C HIS A 137 0.52 24.99 2.92
N LEU A 138 0.43 23.94 2.11
CA LEU A 138 0.83 23.97 0.70
C LEU A 138 0.02 25.02 -0.07
N TYR A 139 -1.29 25.08 0.14
CA TYR A 139 -2.17 26.01 -0.54
C TYR A 139 -1.96 27.46 -0.09
N GLN A 140 -1.81 27.70 1.22
CA GLN A 140 -1.54 29.02 1.79
C GLN A 140 -0.23 29.61 1.27
N ASN A 141 0.79 28.77 1.06
CA ASN A 141 2.10 29.17 0.55
C ASN A 141 2.24 29.08 -0.97
N ARG A 142 1.13 28.84 -1.71
CA ARG A 142 1.12 28.76 -3.18
C ARG A 142 2.08 27.71 -3.76
N LEU A 143 2.26 26.61 -3.03
CA LEU A 143 3.05 25.45 -3.47
C LEU A 143 2.23 24.50 -4.35
N ILE A 144 0.90 24.57 -4.22
CA ILE A 144 -0.08 23.92 -5.10
C ILE A 144 -1.13 24.94 -5.53
N ASP A 145 -1.81 24.66 -6.63
CA ASP A 145 -2.91 25.51 -7.11
C ASP A 145 -4.25 25.17 -6.44
N GLU A 146 -5.27 25.97 -6.73
CA GLU A 146 -6.63 25.78 -6.23
C GLU A 146 -7.23 24.44 -6.66
N GLU A 147 -7.00 24.02 -7.90
CA GLU A 147 -7.59 22.79 -8.44
C GLU A 147 -7.05 21.57 -7.69
N MET A 148 -5.73 21.49 -7.52
CA MET A 148 -5.03 20.47 -6.74
C MET A 148 -5.52 20.46 -5.29
N TYR A 149 -5.66 21.64 -4.67
CA TYR A 149 -6.15 21.75 -3.30
C TYR A 149 -7.58 21.19 -3.16
N GLN A 150 -8.49 21.59 -4.03
CA GLN A 150 -9.88 21.11 -3.99
C GLN A 150 -9.99 19.61 -4.25
N ARG A 151 -9.23 19.07 -5.22
CA ARG A 151 -9.19 17.62 -5.49
C ARG A 151 -8.71 16.84 -4.29
N ALA A 152 -7.61 17.26 -3.66
CA ALA A 152 -7.08 16.59 -2.48
C ALA A 152 -7.98 16.74 -1.25
N ARG A 153 -8.63 17.90 -1.10
CA ARG A 153 -9.58 18.15 0.00
C ARG A 153 -10.84 17.29 -0.10
N ALA A 154 -11.27 16.96 -1.31
CA ALA A 154 -12.41 16.07 -1.56
C ALA A 154 -12.10 14.59 -1.27
N TYR A 155 -10.83 14.23 -1.04
CA TYR A 155 -10.45 12.88 -0.68
C TYR A 155 -10.97 12.51 0.71
N HIS A 156 -11.75 11.44 0.79
CA HIS A 156 -12.23 10.86 2.04
C HIS A 156 -11.88 9.37 2.10
N GLU A 157 -11.30 8.91 3.20
CA GLU A 157 -10.96 7.50 3.45
C GLU A 157 -12.18 6.57 3.27
N ALA A 158 -13.38 7.05 3.58
CA ALA A 158 -14.64 6.30 3.41
C ALA A 158 -15.00 5.99 1.95
N SER A 159 -14.49 6.77 0.98
CA SER A 159 -14.75 6.52 -0.45
C SER A 159 -13.96 5.33 -1.01
N GLN A 160 -12.92 4.88 -0.31
CA GLN A 160 -12.08 3.74 -0.72
C GLN A 160 -12.59 2.40 -0.20
N VAL A 161 -13.37 2.41 0.87
CA VAL A 161 -14.08 1.21 1.30
C VAL A 161 -15.36 1.17 0.47
N GLN A 162 -15.36 0.36 -0.58
CA GLN A 162 -16.59 0.02 -1.29
C GLN A 162 -17.45 -0.84 -0.35
N ILE A 163 -18.08 -0.19 0.62
CA ILE A 163 -18.97 -0.84 1.57
C ILE A 163 -20.22 -1.19 0.79
N GLN A 164 -20.26 -2.43 0.30
CA GLN A 164 -21.49 -3.03 -0.17
C GLN A 164 -22.51 -2.89 0.96
N ASN A 165 -23.65 -2.25 0.67
CA ASN A 165 -24.75 -1.95 1.61
C ASN A 165 -24.60 -0.68 2.47
N LEU A 166 -23.75 0.29 2.11
CA LEU A 166 -23.96 1.65 2.61
C LEU A 166 -25.15 2.28 1.90
N TYR A 167 -26.23 2.42 2.65
CA TYR A 167 -27.40 3.11 2.17
C TYR A 167 -27.46 4.53 2.74
N PRO A 168 -27.99 5.51 1.99
CA PRO A 168 -28.20 6.86 2.49
C PRO A 168 -29.01 6.88 3.79
N ALA A 169 -28.78 7.89 4.62
CA ALA A 169 -29.59 8.11 5.81
C ALA A 169 -31.07 8.17 5.44
N GLY A 170 -31.87 7.25 6.01
CA GLY A 170 -33.30 7.12 5.72
C GLY A 170 -33.67 6.03 4.71
N TRP A 171 -32.70 5.31 4.14
CA TRP A 171 -33.01 4.14 3.32
C TRP A 171 -33.62 3.03 4.16
N ARG A 172 -34.71 2.43 3.65
CA ARG A 172 -35.32 1.24 4.22
C ARG A 172 -35.41 0.16 3.14
N PRO A 173 -35.06 -1.10 3.45
CA PRO A 173 -35.29 -2.20 2.52
C PRO A 173 -36.77 -2.32 2.22
N ASP A 174 -37.12 -2.55 0.94
CA ASP A 174 -38.48 -2.92 0.57
C ASP A 174 -38.77 -4.33 1.10
N HIS A 175 -39.70 -4.43 2.05
CA HIS A 175 -40.10 -5.71 2.65
C HIS A 175 -41.06 -6.52 1.76
N ARG A 176 -41.44 -6.02 0.56
CA ARG A 176 -42.48 -6.66 -0.25
C ARG A 176 -42.12 -8.02 -0.86
N ASN A 177 -40.86 -8.45 -0.87
CA ASN A 177 -40.42 -9.71 -1.49
C ASN A 177 -39.52 -10.61 -0.62
N GLN A 178 -39.61 -10.53 0.71
CA GLN A 178 -38.99 -11.56 1.56
C GLN A 178 -39.92 -12.79 1.61
N GLU A 179 -39.63 -13.80 0.79
CA GLU A 179 -40.09 -15.17 0.99
C GLU A 179 -39.80 -15.57 2.45
N PRO A 180 -40.79 -16.00 3.24
CA PRO A 180 -40.56 -16.36 4.62
C PRO A 180 -39.68 -17.62 4.66
N ALA A 181 -38.45 -17.48 5.14
CA ALA A 181 -37.62 -18.61 5.52
C ALA A 181 -38.38 -19.39 6.60
N VAL A 182 -38.91 -20.56 6.22
CA VAL A 182 -39.55 -21.52 7.12
C VAL A 182 -38.47 -21.99 8.09
N VAL A 183 -38.45 -21.42 9.29
CA VAL A 183 -37.62 -21.91 10.38
C VAL A 183 -38.30 -23.17 10.91
N GLU A 184 -37.84 -24.34 10.49
CA GLU A 184 -38.24 -25.62 11.08
C GLU A 184 -37.79 -25.66 12.54
N ALA A 185 -38.69 -25.26 13.44
CA ALA A 185 -38.55 -25.45 14.87
C ALA A 185 -38.61 -26.95 15.17
N SER A 186 -37.44 -27.61 15.18
CA SER A 186 -37.28 -28.98 15.66
C SER A 186 -37.62 -29.06 17.15
N ARG A 187 -38.89 -29.35 17.44
CA ARG A 187 -39.40 -29.67 18.78
C ARG A 187 -38.92 -31.07 19.17
N SER A 188 -37.74 -31.17 19.78
CA SER A 188 -37.32 -32.41 20.44
C SER A 188 -38.03 -32.52 21.81
N ARG A 189 -39.02 -33.42 21.87
CA ARG A 189 -39.69 -33.85 23.10
C ARG A 189 -38.85 -34.97 23.73
N HIS A 190 -38.14 -34.69 24.82
CA HIS A 190 -37.72 -35.77 25.72
C HIS A 190 -38.37 -35.61 27.09
N ARG A 191 -39.35 -36.50 27.28
CA ARG A 191 -40.06 -36.85 28.50
C ARG A 191 -39.15 -37.77 29.31
N GLY A 192 -38.73 -37.34 30.49
CA GLY A 192 -38.01 -38.16 31.47
C GLY A 192 -38.67 -37.98 32.84
N PRO A 193 -39.02 -39.06 33.57
CA PRO A 193 -40.00 -39.00 34.63
C PRO A 193 -39.40 -38.63 35.99
N SER A 194 -40.24 -37.98 36.79
CA SER A 194 -40.12 -37.75 38.22
C SER A 194 -39.94 -39.05 38.99
N ASN A 195 -38.93 -39.11 39.86
CA ASN A 195 -38.92 -40.04 41.00
C ASN A 195 -38.64 -39.24 42.28
N LEU A 196 -39.67 -39.15 43.10
CA LEU A 196 -39.65 -38.76 44.51
C LEU A 196 -39.41 -40.03 45.34
N ASN A 197 -38.38 -40.02 46.20
CA ASN A 197 -38.33 -40.58 47.58
C ASN A 197 -36.85 -40.72 48.00
N ARG A 198 -36.34 -39.91 48.95
CA ARG A 198 -36.47 -40.01 50.42
C ARG A 198 -35.36 -40.90 51.04
N ALA A 199 -34.39 -40.28 51.71
CA ALA A 199 -34.04 -40.50 53.13
C ALA A 199 -32.69 -39.87 53.55
N SER A 200 -32.78 -38.82 54.38
CA SER A 200 -32.11 -38.51 55.66
C SER A 200 -30.68 -38.98 56.04
N GLN A 201 -30.05 -38.10 56.85
CA GLN A 201 -28.86 -38.21 57.75
C GLN A 201 -27.48 -38.00 57.10
N GLY A 202 -26.51 -37.25 57.65
CA GLY A 202 -26.38 -36.48 58.89
C GLY A 202 -24.89 -36.10 59.13
N TYR A 203 -24.67 -34.97 59.81
CA TYR A 203 -23.53 -34.55 60.66
C TYR A 203 -22.05 -34.56 60.21
N TYR A 204 -21.42 -33.37 60.36
CA TYR A 204 -20.05 -33.03 60.81
C TYR A 204 -18.91 -34.07 60.72
N ARG A 205 -17.84 -33.76 59.98
CA ARG A 205 -16.60 -33.12 60.47
C ARG A 205 -15.66 -32.81 59.31
#